data_AF-A0A5C6B0L0-F1
#
_entry.id   AF-A0A5C6B0L0-F1
#
_cell.length_a   1.000
_cell.length_b   1.000
_cell.length_c   1.000
_cell.angle_alpha   90.00
_cell.angle_beta   90.00
_cell.angle_gamma   90.00
#
_symmetry.space_group_name_H-M   'P 1'
#
loop_
_entity.id
_entity.type
_entity.pdbx_description
1 polymer ?
#
loop_
_entity_poly.entity_id
_entity_poly.type
_entity_poly.pdbx_seq_one_letter_code
_entity_poly.pdbx_strand_id
1 'polypeptide(L)'
;MLWPIVIPFKITACSLLAIVLLVTLAAPLAKLRRVPTFIGVMFLSFLAFVPSCTSIMDVLDAKRFGVFEYQTFDEVDDFRVERYLPSVAQNITVNKYAQGFRARFSISQEQLDAYMDGVWSKYGDRSVAKRGEMSAMELVDEKSHELCYGDLRWPHLDDATEVYGPTASNGAGFSVWYSPSKRIAYQRASYW
;
A
#
# COMPACT_ATOMS: atom_id res chain seq x y z
N MET A 1 6.38 -8.68 0.77
CA MET A 1 7.23 -8.49 1.98
C MET A 1 6.37 -8.35 3.24
N LEU A 2 6.73 -8.93 4.39
CA LEU A 2 5.99 -8.80 5.67
C LEU A 2 6.15 -7.42 6.36
N TRP A 3 6.39 -6.37 5.58
CA TRP A 3 6.68 -5.02 6.04
C TRP A 3 5.63 -4.43 7.01
N PRO A 4 4.31 -4.68 6.80
CA PRO A 4 3.28 -4.25 7.75
C PRO A 4 3.48 -4.81 9.16
N ILE A 5 4.14 -5.98 9.30
CA ILE A 5 4.35 -6.66 10.58
C ILE A 5 5.72 -6.32 11.18
N VAL A 6 6.76 -6.20 10.34
CA VAL A 6 8.15 -6.02 10.80
C VAL A 6 8.33 -4.73 11.60
N ILE A 7 7.71 -3.63 11.18
CA ILE A 7 7.87 -2.34 11.86
C ILE A 7 7.17 -2.29 13.22
N PRO A 8 5.87 -2.65 13.35
CA PRO A 8 5.23 -2.77 14.64
C PRO A 8 6.00 -3.70 15.59
N PHE A 9 6.46 -4.85 15.07
CA PHE A 9 7.26 -5.80 15.86
C PHE A 9 8.53 -5.15 16.41
N LYS A 10 9.32 -4.47 15.56
CA LYS A 10 10.56 -3.79 15.96
C LYS A 10 10.31 -2.71 17.00
N ILE A 11 9.32 -1.85 16.76
CA ILE A 11 8.96 -0.76 17.69
C ILE A 11 8.56 -1.35 19.04
N THR A 12 7.70 -2.38 19.03
CA THR A 12 7.22 -3.05 20.26
C THR A 12 8.37 -3.70 21.02
N ALA A 13 9.21 -4.49 20.35
CA ALA A 13 10.34 -5.19 20.95
C ALA A 13 11.33 -4.20 21.57
N CYS A 14 11.71 -3.13 20.84
CA CYS A 14 12.61 -2.10 21.35
C CYS A 14 12.01 -1.34 22.53
N SER A 15 10.71 -1.00 22.47
CA SER A 15 10.04 -0.25 23.53
C SER A 15 9.95 -1.06 24.82
N LEU A 16 9.54 -2.33 24.73
CA LEU A 16 9.47 -3.21 25.89
C LEU A 16 10.84 -3.52 26.48
N LEU A 17 11.86 -3.75 25.64
CA LEU A 17 13.24 -3.91 26.12
C LEU A 17 13.72 -2.67 26.86
N ALA A 18 13.46 -1.47 26.33
CA ALA A 18 13.81 -0.22 27.00
C ALA A 18 13.10 -0.09 28.36
N ILE A 19 11.82 -0.45 28.45
CA ILE A 19 11.06 -0.47 29.71
C ILE A 19 11.68 -1.44 30.71
N VAL A 20 12.00 -2.68 30.30
CA VAL A 20 12.66 -3.68 31.15
C VAL A 20 13.96 -3.13 31.72
N LEU A 21 14.80 -2.53 30.88
CA LEU A 21 16.08 -1.95 31.29
C LEU A 21 15.90 -0.77 32.24
N LEU A 22 15.03 0.19 31.91
CA LEU A 22 14.78 1.37 32.73
C LEU A 22 14.22 1.00 34.11
N VAL A 23 13.23 0.12 34.17
CA VAL A 23 12.64 -0.31 35.44
C VAL A 23 13.65 -1.10 36.28
N THR A 24 14.46 -1.95 35.65
CA THR A 24 15.52 -2.71 36.35
C THR A 24 16.60 -1.80 36.91
N LEU A 25 17.02 -0.77 36.16
CA LEU A 25 18.00 0.22 36.60
C LEU A 25 17.46 1.11 37.73
N ALA A 26 16.19 1.50 37.65
CA ALA A 26 15.50 2.32 38.66
C ALA A 26 15.09 1.54 39.91
N ALA A 27 15.09 0.20 39.88
CA ALA A 27 14.67 -0.66 40.99
C ALA A 27 15.26 -0.29 42.37
N PRO A 28 16.57 0.05 42.51
CA PRO A 28 17.15 0.43 43.80
C PRO A 28 16.56 1.71 44.39
N LEU A 29 16.09 2.65 43.55
CA LEU A 29 15.44 3.88 44.01
C LEU A 29 14.14 3.58 44.77
N ALA A 30 13.46 2.50 44.39
CA ALA A 30 12.27 1.99 45.06
C ALA A 30 12.58 0.92 46.13
N LYS A 31 13.87 0.75 46.51
CA LYS A 31 14.34 -0.30 47.44
C LYS A 31 14.04 -1.73 46.97
N LEU A 32 13.87 -1.94 45.67
CA LEU A 32 13.65 -3.27 45.06
C LEU A 32 15.00 -3.89 44.63
N ARG A 33 15.07 -5.23 44.64
CA ARG A 33 16.23 -5.98 44.15
C ARG A 33 16.17 -6.08 42.62
N ARG A 34 17.27 -5.76 41.94
CA ARG A 34 17.35 -5.71 40.47
C ARG A 34 16.95 -7.01 39.78
N VAL A 35 17.48 -8.15 40.24
CA VAL A 35 17.25 -9.47 39.61
C VAL A 35 15.76 -9.89 39.60
N PRO A 36 15.05 -9.92 40.74
CA PRO A 36 13.62 -10.28 40.72
C PRO A 36 12.78 -9.24 39.98
N THR A 37 13.14 -7.94 40.03
CA THR A 37 12.47 -6.91 39.21
C THR A 37 12.64 -7.19 37.72
N PHE A 38 13.85 -7.50 37.27
CA PHE A 38 14.12 -7.84 35.87
C PHE A 38 13.28 -9.03 35.40
N ILE A 39 13.27 -10.13 36.16
CA ILE A 39 12.49 -11.33 35.82
C ILE A 39 10.99 -11.01 35.74
N GLY A 40 10.46 -10.28 36.73
CA GLY A 40 9.05 -9.92 36.77
C GLY A 40 8.64 -9.02 35.61
N VAL A 41 9.41 -7.96 35.32
CA VAL A 41 9.12 -7.02 34.23
C VAL A 41 9.33 -7.69 32.86
N MET A 42 10.31 -8.59 32.73
CA MET A 42 10.48 -9.39 31.52
C MET A 42 9.26 -10.28 31.26
N PHE A 43 8.77 -11.00 32.27
CA PHE A 43 7.57 -11.83 32.12
C PHE A 43 6.34 -10.99 31.73
N LEU A 44 6.12 -9.86 32.42
CA LEU A 44 5.05 -8.91 32.06
C LEU A 44 5.21 -8.37 30.63
N SER A 45 6.44 -8.12 30.18
CA SER A 45 6.71 -7.66 28.82
C SER A 45 6.36 -8.72 27.77
N PHE A 46 6.61 -10.00 28.04
CA PHE A 46 6.18 -11.08 27.16
C PHE A 46 4.64 -11.15 27.05
N LEU A 47 3.93 -11.02 28.17
CA LEU A 47 2.46 -10.98 28.16
C LEU A 47 1.92 -9.74 27.44
N ALA A 48 2.57 -8.58 27.62
CA ALA A 48 2.19 -7.33 26.99
C ALA A 48 2.60 -7.23 25.51
N PHE A 49 3.43 -8.15 25.00
CA PHE A 49 4.00 -8.04 23.66
C PHE A 49 2.93 -8.01 22.57
N VAL A 50 2.03 -9.00 22.56
CA VAL A 50 0.97 -9.10 21.55
C VAL A 50 0.03 -7.89 21.59
N PRO A 51 -0.57 -7.51 22.73
CA PRO A 51 -1.48 -6.36 22.74
C PRO A 51 -0.78 -5.04 22.39
N SER A 52 0.47 -4.83 22.84
CA SER A 52 1.24 -3.63 22.46
C SER A 52 1.52 -3.60 20.96
N CYS A 53 1.88 -4.74 20.38
CA CYS A 53 2.15 -4.86 18.95
C CYS A 53 0.90 -4.58 18.12
N THR A 54 -0.27 -5.07 18.54
CA THR A 54 -1.54 -4.78 17.89
C THR A 54 -1.86 -3.29 17.96
N SER A 55 -1.74 -2.65 19.13
CA SER A 55 -2.00 -1.22 19.25
C SER A 55 -1.05 -0.35 18.41
N ILE A 56 0.23 -0.72 18.33
CA ILE A 56 1.20 -0.04 17.46
C ILE A 56 0.83 -0.24 15.99
N MET A 57 0.39 -1.44 15.61
CA MET A 57 -0.09 -1.73 14.25
C MET A 57 -1.28 -0.85 13.89
N ASP A 58 -2.30 -0.75 14.76
CA ASP A 58 -3.49 0.06 14.52
C ASP A 58 -3.14 1.54 14.27
N VAL A 59 -2.23 2.09 15.08
CA VAL A 59 -1.77 3.49 14.94
C VAL A 59 -1.00 3.70 13.64
N LEU A 60 -0.12 2.76 13.28
CA LEU A 60 0.66 2.84 12.05
C LEU A 60 -0.22 2.67 10.81
N ASP A 61 -1.17 1.75 10.87
CA ASP A 61 -2.07 1.43 9.77
C ASP A 61 -3.01 2.60 9.47
N ALA A 62 -3.46 3.33 10.50
CA ALA A 62 -4.20 4.58 10.33
C ALA A 62 -3.42 5.69 9.61
N LYS A 63 -2.08 5.59 9.54
CA LYS A 63 -1.21 6.52 8.80
C LYS A 63 -0.75 5.97 7.45
N ARG A 64 -0.69 4.65 7.30
CA ARG A 64 -0.20 3.96 6.10
C ARG A 64 -1.30 3.65 5.09
N PHE A 65 -2.50 3.43 5.57
CA PHE A 65 -3.64 2.95 4.80
C PHE A 65 -4.79 3.94 4.88
N GLY A 66 -5.70 3.82 3.92
CA GLY A 66 -6.78 4.75 3.69
C GLY A 66 -6.56 5.61 2.45
N VAL A 67 -7.34 6.69 2.38
CA VAL A 67 -7.41 7.57 1.21
C VAL A 67 -6.50 8.77 1.40
N PHE A 68 -5.65 9.02 0.42
CA PHE A 68 -4.72 10.14 0.35
C PHE A 68 -4.93 10.90 -0.95
N GLU A 69 -4.79 12.22 -0.91
CA GLU A 69 -4.94 13.09 -2.06
C GLU A 69 -3.64 13.85 -2.30
N TYR A 70 -3.23 13.93 -3.56
CA TYR A 70 -2.01 14.55 -4.04
C TYR A 70 -2.32 15.33 -5.31
N GLN A 71 -1.67 16.48 -5.52
CA GLN A 71 -1.84 17.24 -6.75
C GLN A 71 -1.00 16.68 -7.89
N THR A 72 0.21 16.19 -7.57
CA THR A 72 1.19 15.73 -8.56
C THR A 72 1.91 14.47 -8.07
N PHE A 73 2.58 13.77 -8.98
CA PHE A 73 3.37 12.58 -8.65
C PHE A 73 4.46 12.86 -7.60
N ASP A 74 5.10 14.03 -7.63
CA ASP A 74 6.22 14.36 -6.73
C ASP A 74 5.81 14.47 -5.25
N GLU A 75 4.50 14.60 -4.96
CA GLU A 75 3.97 14.61 -3.59
C GLU A 75 3.72 13.20 -3.04
N VAL A 76 3.77 12.18 -3.90
CA VAL A 76 3.56 10.78 -3.51
C VAL A 76 4.83 10.24 -2.86
N ASP A 77 4.91 10.30 -1.53
CA ASP A 77 6.00 9.73 -0.73
C ASP A 77 5.70 8.26 -0.34
N ASP A 78 5.59 7.38 -1.33
CA ASP A 78 5.43 5.94 -1.12
C ASP A 78 5.89 5.18 -2.37
N PHE A 79 7.13 4.67 -2.31
CA PHE A 79 7.77 3.94 -3.41
C PHE A 79 6.93 2.79 -3.99
N ARG A 80 5.99 2.22 -3.20
CA ARG A 80 5.12 1.13 -3.64
C ARG A 80 3.99 1.61 -4.54
N VAL A 81 3.59 2.87 -4.41
CA VAL A 81 2.64 3.55 -5.30
C VAL A 81 3.39 4.12 -6.49
N GLU A 82 4.48 4.86 -6.24
CA GLU A 82 5.33 5.49 -7.27
C GLU A 82 5.78 4.50 -8.35
N ARG A 83 6.08 3.25 -7.96
CA ARG A 83 6.49 2.18 -8.90
C ARG A 83 5.48 1.94 -10.03
N TYR A 84 4.20 2.15 -9.77
CA TYR A 84 3.11 1.85 -10.71
C TYR A 84 2.39 3.11 -11.19
N LEU A 85 2.65 4.27 -10.61
CA LEU A 85 1.96 5.50 -10.97
C LEU A 85 2.72 6.22 -12.09
N PRO A 86 2.06 6.71 -13.16
CA PRO A 86 2.73 7.53 -14.17
C PRO A 86 3.26 8.83 -13.56
N SER A 87 4.50 9.21 -13.87
CA SER A 87 5.12 10.43 -13.32
C SER A 87 4.43 11.73 -13.76
N VAL A 88 3.66 11.68 -14.83
CA VAL A 88 2.89 12.81 -15.37
C VAL A 88 1.47 12.91 -14.80
N ALA A 89 1.07 12.00 -13.92
CA ALA A 89 -0.26 11.98 -13.32
C ALA A 89 -0.52 13.21 -12.44
N GLN A 90 -1.76 13.71 -12.47
CA GLN A 90 -2.22 14.85 -11.68
C GLN A 90 -3.53 14.54 -10.95
N ASN A 91 -3.91 15.35 -9.95
CA ASN A 91 -5.16 15.19 -9.19
C ASN A 91 -5.33 13.75 -8.68
N ILE A 92 -4.29 13.23 -8.03
CA ILE A 92 -4.16 11.83 -7.67
C ILE A 92 -4.88 11.59 -6.33
N THR A 93 -5.80 10.65 -6.32
CA THR A 93 -6.36 10.08 -5.09
C THR A 93 -5.92 8.64 -4.98
N VAL A 94 -5.29 8.24 -3.87
CA VAL A 94 -4.81 6.88 -3.63
C VAL A 94 -5.48 6.29 -2.41
N ASN A 95 -6.21 5.18 -2.58
CA ASN A 95 -6.64 4.34 -1.48
C ASN A 95 -5.63 3.19 -1.28
N LYS A 96 -4.82 3.29 -0.22
CA LYS A 96 -3.80 2.31 0.13
C LYS A 96 -4.36 1.26 1.10
N TYR A 97 -4.03 -0.01 0.88
CA TYR A 97 -4.35 -1.12 1.78
C TYR A 97 -3.18 -2.11 1.85
N ALA A 98 -3.27 -3.12 2.72
CA ALA A 98 -2.12 -3.98 3.06
C ALA A 98 -1.44 -4.66 1.86
N GLN A 99 -2.22 -5.03 0.83
CA GLN A 99 -1.75 -5.81 -0.32
C GLN A 99 -1.66 -5.01 -1.63
N GLY A 100 -1.89 -3.71 -1.60
CA GLY A 100 -1.90 -2.90 -2.82
C GLY A 100 -2.51 -1.53 -2.64
N PHE A 101 -2.93 -0.96 -3.76
CA PHE A 101 -3.67 0.30 -3.76
C PHE A 101 -4.63 0.38 -4.94
N ARG A 102 -5.61 1.27 -4.79
CA ARG A 102 -6.42 1.80 -5.87
C ARG A 102 -6.09 3.27 -6.03
N ALA A 103 -5.94 3.77 -7.25
CA ALA A 103 -5.69 5.17 -7.51
C ALA A 103 -6.66 5.72 -8.55
N ARG A 104 -6.96 7.01 -8.44
CA ARG A 104 -7.68 7.82 -9.43
C ARG A 104 -6.79 9.00 -9.77
N PHE A 105 -6.60 9.29 -11.05
CA PHE A 105 -5.78 10.42 -11.47
C PHE A 105 -6.18 10.93 -12.86
N SER A 106 -5.76 12.15 -13.17
CA SER A 106 -5.88 12.75 -14.49
C SER A 106 -4.62 12.48 -15.31
N ILE A 107 -4.80 12.07 -16.57
CA ILE A 107 -3.74 11.81 -17.55
C ILE A 107 -4.32 11.91 -18.97
N SER A 108 -3.51 12.26 -19.99
CA SER A 108 -3.94 12.16 -21.39
C SER A 108 -3.80 10.73 -21.94
N GLN A 109 -4.49 10.43 -23.05
CA GLN A 109 -4.38 9.12 -23.70
C GLN A 109 -2.93 8.88 -24.17
N GLU A 110 -2.31 9.87 -24.80
CA GLU A 110 -0.94 9.77 -25.32
C GLU A 110 0.07 9.52 -24.20
N GLN A 111 -0.13 10.17 -23.05
CA GLN A 111 0.69 9.99 -21.86
C GLN A 111 0.50 8.60 -21.24
N LEU A 112 -0.74 8.11 -21.19
CA LEU A 112 -1.02 6.77 -20.69
C LEU A 112 -0.42 5.71 -21.61
N ASP A 113 -0.55 5.85 -22.92
CA ASP A 113 0.02 4.92 -23.90
C ASP A 113 1.54 4.87 -23.80
N ALA A 114 2.19 6.04 -23.75
CA ALA A 114 3.65 6.13 -23.55
C ALA A 114 4.09 5.50 -22.23
N TYR A 115 3.33 5.70 -21.16
CA TYR A 115 3.57 5.05 -19.88
C TYR A 115 3.46 3.52 -20.00
N MET A 116 2.38 3.02 -20.58
CA MET A 116 2.15 1.58 -20.73
C MET A 116 3.22 0.93 -21.62
N ASP A 117 3.63 1.58 -22.71
CA ASP A 117 4.73 1.15 -23.56
C ASP A 117 6.05 1.06 -22.78
N GLY A 118 6.36 2.07 -21.98
CA GLY A 118 7.56 2.09 -21.15
C GLY A 118 7.59 0.96 -20.12
N VAL A 119 6.46 0.69 -19.44
CA VAL A 119 6.38 -0.38 -18.45
C VAL A 119 6.46 -1.76 -19.10
N TRP A 120 5.76 -1.97 -20.23
CA TRP A 120 5.83 -3.23 -20.97
C TRP A 120 7.22 -3.47 -21.58
N SER A 121 7.89 -2.43 -22.08
CA SER A 121 9.27 -2.54 -22.56
C SER A 121 10.24 -2.93 -21.44
N LYS A 122 10.05 -2.39 -20.24
CA LYS A 122 10.96 -2.62 -19.11
C LYS A 122 10.74 -3.96 -18.41
N TYR A 123 9.49 -4.42 -18.31
CA TYR A 123 9.13 -5.57 -17.48
C TYR A 123 8.37 -6.68 -18.22
N GLY A 124 8.01 -6.48 -19.49
CA GLY A 124 7.22 -7.43 -20.28
C GLY A 124 7.85 -8.82 -20.39
N ASP A 125 9.19 -8.90 -20.53
CA ASP A 125 9.93 -10.17 -20.60
C ASP A 125 9.83 -11.00 -19.32
N ARG A 126 9.49 -10.37 -18.20
CA ARG A 126 9.31 -11.03 -16.89
C ARG A 126 7.85 -11.32 -16.59
N SER A 127 6.94 -10.96 -17.50
CA SER A 127 5.53 -11.14 -17.29
C SER A 127 5.09 -12.57 -17.57
N VAL A 128 4.17 -13.09 -16.76
CA VAL A 128 3.53 -14.39 -17.02
C VAL A 128 2.46 -14.34 -18.11
N ALA A 129 2.04 -13.15 -18.55
CA ALA A 129 1.10 -12.94 -19.64
C ALA A 129 1.71 -11.97 -20.64
N LYS A 130 1.51 -12.20 -21.94
CA LYS A 130 1.95 -11.22 -22.94
C LYS A 130 1.00 -10.04 -23.01
N ARG A 131 1.51 -8.92 -23.52
CA ARG A 131 0.69 -7.75 -23.81
C ARG A 131 -0.46 -8.14 -24.75
N GLY A 132 -1.69 -7.85 -24.34
CA GLY A 132 -2.91 -8.15 -25.10
C GLY A 132 -3.44 -9.58 -24.98
N GLU A 133 -2.76 -10.50 -24.27
CA GLU A 133 -3.32 -11.85 -23.99
C GLU A 133 -4.38 -11.82 -22.88
N MET A 134 -4.26 -10.89 -21.93
CA MET A 134 -5.35 -10.54 -21.02
C MET A 134 -6.29 -9.62 -21.77
N SER A 135 -7.57 -10.00 -21.90
CA SER A 135 -8.63 -9.27 -22.60
C SER A 135 -8.59 -7.79 -22.24
N ALA A 136 -7.91 -7.01 -23.08
CA ALA A 136 -7.77 -5.58 -22.97
C ALA A 136 -8.82 -4.96 -23.89
N MET A 137 -9.35 -3.80 -23.51
CA MET A 137 -10.29 -2.98 -24.30
C MET A 137 -11.77 -3.42 -24.28
N GLU A 138 -12.20 -4.26 -23.33
CA GLU A 138 -13.63 -4.33 -23.04
C GLU A 138 -14.06 -3.08 -22.27
N LEU A 139 -15.24 -2.55 -22.62
CA LEU A 139 -15.86 -1.46 -21.87
C LEU A 139 -16.15 -1.95 -20.45
N VAL A 140 -15.72 -1.15 -19.48
CA VAL A 140 -15.95 -1.47 -18.08
C VAL A 140 -17.42 -1.23 -17.75
N ASP A 141 -18.16 -2.31 -17.51
CA ASP A 141 -19.55 -2.23 -17.11
C ASP A 141 -19.71 -1.63 -15.69
N GLU A 142 -20.90 -1.08 -15.41
CA GLU A 142 -21.21 -0.42 -14.13
C GLU A 142 -21.10 -1.36 -12.92
N LYS A 143 -21.43 -2.65 -13.10
CA LYS A 143 -21.35 -3.65 -12.01
C LYS A 143 -19.90 -3.96 -11.65
N SER A 144 -19.03 -4.08 -12.66
CA SER A 144 -17.59 -4.22 -12.48
C SER A 144 -17.01 -3.00 -11.75
N HIS A 145 -17.47 -1.80 -12.09
CA HIS A 145 -17.09 -0.56 -11.39
C HIS A 145 -17.53 -0.55 -9.93
N GLU A 146 -18.79 -0.87 -9.64
CA GLU A 146 -19.28 -0.90 -8.27
C GLU A 146 -18.50 -1.89 -7.40
N LEU A 147 -18.16 -3.07 -7.95
CA LEU A 147 -17.35 -4.07 -7.27
C LEU A 147 -15.92 -3.59 -6.98
N CYS A 148 -15.31 -2.83 -7.89
CA CYS A 148 -13.91 -2.44 -7.78
C CYS A 148 -13.68 -1.10 -7.08
N TYR A 149 -14.62 -0.16 -7.17
CA TYR A 149 -14.46 1.23 -6.75
C TYR A 149 -15.69 1.86 -6.08
N GLY A 150 -16.83 1.13 -5.95
CA GLY A 150 -18.07 1.66 -5.39
C GLY A 150 -17.95 2.16 -3.95
N ASP A 151 -17.15 1.47 -3.12
CA ASP A 151 -16.84 1.86 -1.73
C ASP A 151 -16.09 3.20 -1.63
N LEU A 152 -15.40 3.62 -2.70
CA LEU A 152 -14.70 4.90 -2.78
C LEU A 152 -15.58 6.05 -3.27
N ARG A 153 -16.81 5.76 -3.68
CA ARG A 153 -17.75 6.73 -4.26
C ARG A 153 -17.18 7.47 -5.47
N TRP A 154 -16.24 6.85 -6.18
CA TRP A 154 -15.75 7.39 -7.44
C TRP A 154 -16.80 7.18 -8.52
N PRO A 155 -17.05 8.19 -9.39
CA PRO A 155 -18.08 8.08 -10.40
C PRO A 155 -17.70 7.00 -11.43
N HIS A 156 -18.70 6.30 -11.96
CA HIS A 156 -18.48 5.38 -13.07
C HIS A 156 -18.02 6.14 -14.33
N LEU A 157 -17.21 5.47 -15.13
CA LEU A 157 -16.61 5.98 -16.35
C LEU A 157 -17.17 5.19 -17.54
N ASP A 158 -18.24 5.71 -18.15
CA ASP A 158 -19.05 4.99 -19.14
C ASP A 158 -18.28 4.58 -20.42
N ASP A 159 -17.24 5.33 -20.76
CA ASP A 159 -16.37 5.12 -21.92
C ASP A 159 -15.00 4.54 -21.51
N ALA A 160 -14.85 4.05 -20.29
CA ALA A 160 -13.57 3.53 -19.83
C ALA A 160 -13.24 2.17 -20.43
N THR A 161 -12.00 2.04 -20.90
CA THR A 161 -11.42 0.77 -21.34
C THR A 161 -10.37 0.30 -20.35
N GLU A 162 -10.35 -0.99 -20.05
CA GLU A 162 -9.30 -1.60 -19.23
C GLU A 162 -8.05 -1.97 -20.04
N VAL A 163 -6.89 -1.63 -19.50
CA VAL A 163 -5.57 -2.03 -20.00
C VAL A 163 -4.75 -2.63 -18.87
N TYR A 164 -4.14 -3.78 -19.13
CA TYR A 164 -3.30 -4.50 -18.16
C TYR A 164 -1.82 -4.12 -18.31
N GLY A 165 -1.15 -3.97 -17.17
CA GLY A 165 0.30 -3.93 -17.08
C GLY A 165 0.92 -5.33 -16.99
N PRO A 166 2.27 -5.41 -17.00
CA PRO A 166 2.98 -6.66 -16.75
C PRO A 166 2.60 -7.28 -15.40
N THR A 167 2.28 -8.57 -15.43
CA THR A 167 1.97 -9.39 -14.25
C THR A 167 3.14 -10.32 -13.94
N ALA A 168 3.59 -10.34 -12.70
CA ALA A 168 4.66 -11.20 -12.23
C ALA A 168 4.17 -12.62 -11.87
N SER A 169 5.12 -13.56 -11.66
CA SER A 169 4.82 -14.97 -11.40
C SER A 169 4.04 -15.26 -10.12
N ASN A 170 4.08 -14.36 -9.14
CA ASN A 170 3.26 -14.46 -7.93
C ASN A 170 1.88 -13.78 -8.08
N GLY A 171 1.49 -13.38 -9.29
CA GLY A 171 0.21 -12.75 -9.59
C GLY A 171 0.13 -11.25 -9.30
N ALA A 172 1.20 -10.60 -8.83
CA ALA A 172 1.19 -9.15 -8.66
C ALA A 172 1.32 -8.45 -10.01
N GLY A 173 0.60 -7.35 -10.16
CA GLY A 173 0.55 -6.55 -11.37
C GLY A 173 -0.35 -5.35 -11.13
N PHE A 174 -0.75 -4.70 -12.21
CA PHE A 174 -1.72 -3.62 -12.15
C PHE A 174 -2.58 -3.58 -13.41
N SER A 175 -3.77 -3.01 -13.30
CA SER A 175 -4.60 -2.63 -14.44
C SER A 175 -5.01 -1.17 -14.32
N VAL A 176 -5.31 -0.55 -15.46
CA VAL A 176 -5.76 0.83 -15.58
C VAL A 176 -7.04 0.86 -16.40
N TRP A 177 -8.08 1.49 -15.88
CA TRP A 177 -9.31 1.82 -16.58
C TRP A 177 -9.26 3.29 -16.96
N TYR A 178 -9.30 3.60 -18.24
CA TYR A 178 -9.11 4.98 -18.71
C TYR A 178 -10.29 5.45 -19.53
N SER A 179 -10.82 6.62 -19.18
CA SER A 179 -11.87 7.34 -19.90
C SER A 179 -11.26 8.47 -20.74
N PRO A 180 -11.28 8.36 -22.09
CA PRO A 180 -10.78 9.43 -22.96
C PRO A 180 -11.57 10.73 -22.84
N SER A 181 -12.90 10.66 -22.68
CA SER A 181 -13.75 11.86 -22.60
C SER A 181 -13.51 12.65 -21.31
N LYS A 182 -13.30 11.96 -20.17
CA LYS A 182 -13.07 12.60 -18.87
C LYS A 182 -11.59 12.83 -18.58
N ARG A 183 -10.68 12.19 -19.32
CA ARG A 183 -9.21 12.19 -19.07
C ARG A 183 -8.87 11.74 -17.65
N ILE A 184 -9.59 10.73 -17.18
CA ILE A 184 -9.44 10.15 -15.85
C ILE A 184 -9.08 8.67 -16.00
N ALA A 185 -8.10 8.25 -15.21
CA ALA A 185 -7.72 6.86 -15.05
C ALA A 185 -8.06 6.37 -13.64
N TYR A 186 -8.60 5.16 -13.53
CA TYR A 186 -8.60 4.37 -12.31
C TYR A 186 -7.58 3.26 -12.43
N GLN A 187 -6.76 3.09 -11.41
CA GLN A 187 -5.73 2.08 -11.39
C GLN A 187 -5.91 1.20 -10.17
N ARG A 188 -5.69 -0.10 -10.36
CA ARG A 188 -5.58 -1.06 -9.28
C ARG A 188 -4.25 -1.76 -9.40
N ALA A 189 -3.47 -1.77 -8.32
CA ALA A 189 -2.19 -2.45 -8.27
C ALA A 189 -2.08 -3.30 -7.02
N SER A 190 -1.48 -4.48 -7.17
CA SER A 190 -1.10 -5.35 -6.05
C SER A 190 0.39 -5.19 -5.79
N TYR A 191 0.77 -5.01 -4.51
CA TYR A 191 2.17 -4.86 -4.16
C TYR A 191 2.96 -6.14 -4.47
N TRP A 192 4.17 -5.93 -4.99
CA TRP A 192 5.17 -6.98 -5.18
C TRP A 192 6.08 -7.11 -3.96
#